data_AF-E5RQP0-F1
#
_entry.id   AF-E5RQP0-F1
#
_cell.length_a   1.000
_cell.length_b   1.000
_cell.length_c   1.000
_cell.angle_alpha   90.00
_cell.angle_beta   90.00
_cell.angle_gamma   90.00
#
_symmetry.space_group_name_H-M   'P 1'
#
loop_
_entity.id
_entity.type
_entity.pdbx_description
1 polymer ?
#
loop_
_entity_poly.entity_id
_entity_poly.type
_entity_poly.pdbx_seq_one_letter_code
_entity_poly.pdbx_strand_id
1 'polypeptide(L)'
;MDNKGCFTEEIPDPDLVGKFYTDTNEIVKDKLAAAGNLLHYSTFVHSAAHDWRTKKPVVYRATTQWFASISKFRDQILDQIEKTTFYPAWGKTRLYNMIKDRGDWVISRQRAWGVPLPIFYAEDGTAIVTHETIEHVADLFAKEGSNAWFTHPVEELLPEGFTSE
;
A
#
# COMPACT_ATOMS: atom_id res chain seq x y z
N MET A 1 -7.85 4.08 -12.77
CA MET A 1 -7.23 3.15 -13.73
C MET A 1 -7.30 1.74 -13.17
N ASP A 2 -7.84 0.80 -13.94
CA ASP A 2 -8.05 -0.59 -13.52
C ASP A 2 -6.75 -1.42 -13.55
N ASN A 3 -6.85 -2.72 -13.22
CA ASN A 3 -5.71 -3.65 -13.21
C ASN A 3 -5.18 -4.02 -14.61
N LYS A 4 -5.86 -3.62 -15.68
CA LYS A 4 -5.44 -3.83 -17.08
C LYS A 4 -4.70 -2.62 -17.65
N GLY A 5 -4.62 -1.52 -16.89
CA GLY A 5 -4.00 -0.28 -17.34
C GLY A 5 -4.96 0.62 -18.13
N CYS A 6 -6.27 0.38 -18.03
CA CYS A 6 -7.29 1.19 -18.69
C CYS A 6 -7.87 2.23 -17.72
N PHE A 7 -8.19 3.42 -18.22
CA PHE A 7 -8.86 4.44 -17.38
C PHE A 7 -10.29 4.01 -17.00
N THR A 8 -10.70 4.39 -15.80
CA THR A 8 -11.99 4.08 -15.17
C THR A 8 -12.91 5.31 -15.24
N GLU A 9 -14.20 5.15 -14.94
CA GLU A 9 -15.17 6.27 -14.91
C GLU A 9 -14.86 7.34 -13.84
N GLU A 10 -13.88 7.10 -12.98
CA GLU A 10 -13.41 8.04 -11.96
C GLU A 10 -12.72 9.29 -12.55
N ILE A 11 -12.25 9.22 -13.81
CA ILE A 11 -11.63 10.38 -14.45
C ILE A 11 -12.69 11.31 -15.09
N PRO A 12 -12.48 12.64 -15.09
CA PRO A 12 -13.46 13.57 -15.64
C PRO A 12 -13.66 13.50 -17.16
N ASP A 13 -12.69 12.96 -17.90
CA ASP A 13 -12.70 12.94 -19.36
C ASP A 13 -13.28 11.62 -19.89
N PRO A 14 -14.52 11.61 -20.42
CA PRO A 14 -15.18 10.39 -20.88
C PRO A 14 -14.49 9.77 -22.10
N ASP A 15 -13.77 10.56 -22.92
CA ASP A 15 -13.11 10.05 -24.12
C ASP A 15 -11.93 9.13 -23.79
N LEU A 16 -11.45 9.16 -22.55
CA LEU A 16 -10.33 8.36 -22.09
C LEU A 16 -10.78 7.06 -21.41
N VAL A 17 -12.02 7.00 -20.94
CA VAL A 17 -12.57 5.85 -20.20
C VAL A 17 -12.49 4.58 -21.05
N GLY A 18 -12.02 3.48 -20.45
CA GLY A 18 -11.83 2.19 -21.09
C GLY A 18 -10.60 2.07 -22.00
N LYS A 19 -9.89 3.18 -22.30
CA LYS A 19 -8.68 3.16 -23.13
C LYS A 19 -7.44 2.85 -22.30
N PHE A 20 -6.52 2.12 -22.90
CA PHE A 20 -5.22 1.83 -22.31
C PHE A 20 -4.38 3.11 -22.21
N TYR A 21 -3.64 3.28 -21.12
CA TYR A 21 -3.03 4.56 -20.77
C TYR A 21 -2.13 5.15 -21.86
N THR A 22 -1.37 4.35 -22.62
CA THR A 22 -0.51 4.88 -23.69
C THR A 22 -1.31 5.45 -24.86
N ASP A 23 -2.45 4.82 -25.17
CA ASP A 23 -3.28 5.19 -26.32
C ASP A 23 -3.99 6.53 -26.07
N THR A 24 -4.10 6.92 -24.80
CA THR A 24 -4.66 8.22 -24.41
C THR A 24 -3.72 9.39 -24.64
N ASN A 25 -2.41 9.17 -24.76
CA ASN A 25 -1.43 10.26 -24.86
C ASN A 25 -1.68 11.14 -26.09
N GLU A 26 -2.01 10.53 -27.24
CA GLU A 26 -2.31 11.28 -28.47
C GLU A 26 -3.62 12.07 -28.35
N ILE A 27 -4.65 11.49 -27.72
CA ILE A 27 -5.93 12.15 -27.47
C ILE A 27 -5.73 13.38 -26.58
N VAL A 28 -4.99 13.22 -25.48
CA VAL A 28 -4.69 14.30 -24.54
C VAL A 28 -3.86 15.39 -25.23
N LYS A 29 -2.86 15.02 -26.03
CA LYS A 29 -2.04 15.95 -26.81
C LYS A 29 -2.89 16.80 -27.76
N ASP A 30 -3.79 16.17 -28.53
CA ASP A 30 -4.65 16.88 -29.49
C ASP A 30 -5.65 17.80 -28.76
N LYS A 31 -6.22 17.37 -27.63
CA LYS A 31 -7.08 18.21 -26.79
C LYS A 31 -6.34 19.42 -26.22
N LEU A 32 -5.12 19.23 -25.72
CA LEU A 32 -4.27 20.32 -25.22
C LEU A 32 -3.92 21.32 -26.33
N ALA A 33 -3.64 20.85 -27.54
CA ALA A 33 -3.39 21.70 -28.70
C ALA A 33 -4.62 22.53 -29.08
N ALA A 34 -5.80 21.90 -29.17
CA ALA A 34 -7.06 22.57 -29.48
C ALA A 34 -7.44 23.63 -28.44
N ALA A 35 -7.10 23.41 -27.16
CA ALA A 35 -7.32 24.36 -26.09
C ALA A 35 -6.27 25.50 -26.03
N GLY A 36 -5.25 25.49 -26.89
CA GLY A 36 -4.16 26.47 -26.85
C GLY A 36 -3.21 26.31 -25.66
N ASN A 37 -3.27 25.18 -24.95
CA ASN A 37 -2.49 24.89 -23.74
C ASN A 37 -1.22 24.06 -24.02
N LEU A 38 -0.98 23.65 -25.27
CA LEU A 38 0.22 22.92 -25.67
C LEU A 38 1.32 23.90 -26.12
N LEU A 39 2.31 24.14 -25.24
CA LEU A 39 3.43 25.04 -25.54
C LEU A 39 4.50 24.40 -26.44
N HIS A 40 4.85 23.14 -26.15
CA HIS A 40 5.88 22.40 -26.87
C HIS A 40 5.58 20.90 -26.82
N TYR A 41 5.87 20.20 -27.91
CA TYR A 41 5.75 18.75 -28.01
C TYR A 41 6.98 18.17 -28.69
N SER A 42 7.63 17.22 -28.03
CA SER A 42 8.81 16.52 -28.56
C SER A 42 8.87 15.11 -27.99
N THR A 43 9.48 14.20 -28.72
CA THR A 43 9.82 12.86 -28.24
C THR A 43 11.28 12.80 -27.81
N PHE A 44 11.56 12.09 -26.73
CA PHE A 44 12.94 11.88 -26.26
C PHE A 44 13.09 10.48 -25.65
N VAL A 45 14.33 10.02 -25.57
CA VAL A 45 14.67 8.70 -25.02
C VAL A 45 15.29 8.89 -23.64
N HIS A 46 14.78 8.14 -22.66
CA HIS A 46 15.32 8.10 -21.32
C HIS A 46 15.15 6.71 -20.71
N SER A 47 15.81 6.47 -19.57
CA SER A 47 15.59 5.24 -18.81
C SER A 47 14.19 5.25 -18.20
N ALA A 48 13.43 4.19 -18.45
CA ALA A 48 12.10 3.97 -17.89
C ALA A 48 12.02 2.58 -17.27
N ALA A 49 11.24 2.44 -16.21
CA ALA A 49 11.05 1.17 -15.54
C ALA A 49 10.26 0.21 -16.42
N HIS A 50 10.71 -1.05 -16.49
CA HIS A 50 10.06 -2.12 -17.23
C HIS A 50 9.88 -3.34 -16.32
N ASP A 51 8.80 -4.07 -16.53
CA ASP A 51 8.57 -5.35 -15.89
C ASP A 51 9.68 -6.31 -16.32
N TRP A 52 10.41 -6.83 -15.34
CA TRP A 52 11.61 -7.62 -15.60
C TRP A 52 11.33 -8.95 -16.32
N ARG A 53 10.09 -9.44 -16.33
CA ARG A 53 9.71 -10.71 -16.96
C ARG A 53 9.10 -10.49 -18.35
N THR A 54 8.10 -9.64 -18.46
CA THR A 54 7.38 -9.35 -19.72
C THR A 54 8.10 -8.30 -20.58
N LYS A 55 9.05 -7.56 -20.00
CA LYS A 55 9.78 -6.45 -20.62
C LYS A 55 8.89 -5.30 -21.08
N LYS A 56 7.65 -5.23 -20.60
CA LYS A 56 6.71 -4.13 -20.87
C LYS A 56 6.92 -2.98 -19.88
N PRO A 57 6.56 -1.73 -20.24
CA PRO A 57 6.68 -0.59 -19.32
C PRO A 57 5.83 -0.78 -18.05
N VAL A 58 6.31 -0.27 -16.92
CA VAL A 58 5.53 -0.18 -15.67
C VAL A 58 5.14 1.26 -15.39
N VAL A 59 4.03 1.42 -14.68
CA VAL A 59 3.48 2.72 -14.26
C VAL A 59 3.28 2.72 -12.75
N TYR A 60 3.32 3.92 -12.16
CA TYR A 60 2.95 4.11 -10.77
C TYR A 60 1.44 4.31 -10.68
N ARG A 61 0.80 3.54 -9.79
CA ARG A 61 -0.62 3.66 -9.47
C ARG A 61 -0.79 3.61 -7.95
N ALA A 62 -1.57 4.54 -7.41
CA ALA A 62 -1.94 4.50 -6.00
C ALA A 62 -2.77 3.23 -5.71
N THR A 63 -2.50 2.61 -4.56
CA THR A 63 -3.27 1.46 -4.06
C THR A 63 -3.48 1.65 -2.56
N THR A 64 -4.60 1.15 -2.04
CA THR A 64 -4.86 1.15 -0.60
C THR A 64 -3.86 0.23 0.11
N GLN A 65 -3.24 0.74 1.17
CA GLN A 65 -2.25 0.03 1.96
C GLN A 65 -2.45 0.35 3.45
N TRP A 66 -1.98 -0.54 4.32
CA TRP A 66 -1.98 -0.36 5.77
C TRP A 66 -0.65 0.22 6.25
N PHE A 67 -0.74 1.16 7.18
CA PHE A 67 0.39 1.90 7.72
C PHE A 67 0.41 1.86 9.25
N ALA A 68 1.61 1.76 9.83
CA ALA A 68 1.85 2.06 11.22
C ALA A 68 2.30 3.53 11.35
N SER A 69 1.61 4.29 12.21
CA SER A 69 1.85 5.73 12.40
C SER A 69 3.07 5.98 13.27
N ILE A 70 4.24 6.15 12.64
CA ILE A 70 5.52 6.33 13.36
C ILE A 70 5.50 7.64 14.16
N SER A 71 4.84 8.68 13.64
CA SER A 71 4.77 9.99 14.30
C SER A 71 4.20 9.92 15.73
N LYS A 72 3.25 9.02 16.00
CA LYS A 72 2.59 8.89 17.31
C LYS A 72 3.50 8.36 18.43
N PHE A 73 4.57 7.64 18.08
CA PHE A 73 5.48 7.03 19.05
C PHE A 73 6.96 7.27 18.72
N ARG A 74 7.25 8.23 17.82
CA ARG A 74 8.61 8.59 17.42
C ARG A 74 9.46 8.99 18.62
N ASP A 75 8.96 9.90 19.44
CA ASP A 75 9.71 10.43 20.58
C ASP A 75 10.03 9.34 21.60
N GLN A 76 9.10 8.40 21.81
CA GLN A 76 9.34 7.23 22.66
C GLN A 76 10.48 6.36 22.11
N ILE A 77 10.54 6.13 20.80
CA ILE A 77 11.65 5.38 20.18
C ILE A 77 12.97 6.14 20.35
N LEU A 78 12.98 7.45 20.08
CA LEU A 78 14.18 8.29 20.21
C LEU A 78 14.71 8.27 21.65
N ASP A 79 13.84 8.35 22.65
CA ASP A 79 14.20 8.24 24.07
C ASP A 79 14.83 6.88 24.41
N GLN A 80 14.35 5.78 23.83
CA GLN A 80 14.95 4.45 24.04
C GLN A 80 16.31 4.32 23.34
N ILE A 81 16.46 4.91 22.15
CA ILE A 81 17.76 4.99 21.47
C ILE A 81 18.76 5.77 22.32
N GLU A 82 18.34 6.86 22.96
CA GLU A 82 19.21 7.65 23.83
C GLU A 82 19.76 6.85 25.01
N LYS A 83 18.92 6.01 25.63
CA LYS A 83 19.24 5.14 26.77
C LYS A 83 20.05 3.88 26.40
N THR A 84 20.12 3.55 25.11
CA THR A 84 20.79 2.33 24.64
C THR A 84 22.27 2.57 24.38
N THR A 85 23.13 1.66 24.83
CA THR A 85 24.57 1.72 24.56
C THR A 85 24.88 1.07 23.22
N PHE A 86 25.55 1.81 22.32
CA PHE A 86 25.90 1.34 20.98
C PHE A 86 27.40 1.06 20.84
N TYR A 87 27.72 -0.04 20.18
CA TYR A 87 29.07 -0.37 19.76
C TYR A 87 29.06 -0.71 18.27
N PRO A 88 29.68 0.10 17.40
CA PRO A 88 30.37 1.37 17.67
C PRO A 88 29.42 2.56 17.96
N ALA A 89 29.93 3.61 18.62
CA ALA A 89 29.14 4.75 19.08
C ALA A 89 28.39 5.51 17.96
N TRP A 90 28.95 5.59 16.75
CA TRP A 90 28.29 6.25 15.61
C TRP A 90 26.99 5.57 15.20
N GLY A 91 26.79 4.30 15.56
CA GLY A 91 25.55 3.56 15.30
C GLY A 91 24.33 4.24 15.94
N LYS A 92 24.52 4.86 17.12
CA LYS A 92 23.47 5.65 17.79
C LYS A 92 23.02 6.82 16.93
N THR A 93 23.95 7.67 16.52
CA THR A 93 23.66 8.85 15.70
C THR A 93 22.98 8.48 14.39
N ARG A 94 23.43 7.40 13.73
CA ARG A 94 22.83 6.92 12.48
C ARG A 94 21.39 6.46 12.68
N LEU A 95 21.12 5.64 13.70
CA LEU A 95 19.78 5.12 13.97
C LEU A 95 18.83 6.24 14.42
N TYR A 96 19.31 7.13 15.30
CA TYR A 96 18.55 8.28 15.78
C TYR A 96 18.06 9.15 14.62
N ASN A 97 18.97 9.58 13.73
CA ASN A 97 18.61 10.42 12.58
C ASN A 97 17.67 9.70 11.62
N MET A 98 17.87 8.39 11.39
CA MET A 98 16.97 7.59 10.57
C MET A 98 15.54 7.60 11.10
N ILE A 99 15.34 7.48 12.42
CA ILE A 99 14.00 7.47 13.05
C ILE A 99 13.41 8.88 13.12
N LYS A 100 14.23 9.90 13.41
CA LYS A 100 13.82 11.30 13.49
C LYS A 100 13.08 11.75 12.23
N ASP A 101 13.63 11.44 11.07
CA ASP A 101 13.09 11.87 9.78
C ASP A 101 12.19 10.81 9.10
N ARG A 102 11.89 9.71 9.80
CA ARG A 102 11.08 8.62 9.24
C ARG A 102 9.60 9.00 9.15
N GLY A 103 9.03 8.82 7.95
CA GLY A 103 7.59 8.86 7.73
C GLY A 103 6.88 7.58 8.20
N ASP A 104 5.61 7.42 7.83
CA ASP A 104 4.83 6.25 8.22
C ASP A 104 5.35 4.95 7.60
N TRP A 105 5.18 3.85 8.33
CA TRP A 105 5.66 2.55 7.91
C TRP A 105 4.55 1.77 7.21
N VAL A 106 4.67 1.56 5.90
CA VAL A 106 3.79 0.65 5.14
C VAL A 106 4.04 -0.79 5.61
N ILE A 107 3.04 -1.40 6.27
CA ILE A 107 3.14 -2.76 6.82
C ILE A 107 2.49 -3.82 5.91
N SER A 108 1.52 -3.45 5.07
CA SER A 108 0.86 -4.41 4.16
C SER A 108 1.70 -4.75 2.94
N ARG A 109 1.60 -5.99 2.48
CA ARG A 109 2.17 -6.46 1.21
C ARG A 109 1.19 -7.43 0.54
N GLN A 110 1.05 -7.34 -0.78
CA GLN A 110 0.21 -8.26 -1.57
C GLN A 110 1.00 -9.52 -1.90
N ARG A 111 1.34 -10.31 -0.88
CA ARG A 111 2.09 -11.56 -0.97
C ARG A 111 1.45 -12.60 -0.03
N ALA A 112 1.43 -13.86 -0.45
CA ALA A 112 0.87 -14.94 0.36
C ALA A 112 1.83 -15.43 1.46
N TRP A 113 3.14 -15.34 1.24
CA TRP A 113 4.13 -15.79 2.21
C TRP A 113 4.44 -14.70 3.25
N GLY A 114 3.93 -14.88 4.46
CA GLY A 114 4.09 -13.97 5.59
C GLY A 114 3.01 -14.18 6.65
N VAL A 115 2.99 -13.33 7.67
CA VAL A 115 1.91 -13.29 8.66
C VAL A 115 0.79 -12.40 8.11
N PRO A 116 -0.45 -12.92 7.95
CA PRO A 116 -1.59 -12.12 7.53
C PRO A 116 -1.88 -10.98 8.51
N LEU A 117 -2.39 -9.86 8.00
CA LEU A 117 -2.92 -8.80 8.85
C LEU A 117 -4.32 -9.25 9.32
N PRO A 118 -4.57 -9.36 10.65
CA PRO A 118 -5.85 -9.83 11.20
C PRO A 118 -6.91 -8.71 11.10
N ILE A 119 -7.32 -8.42 9.87
CA ILE A 119 -8.23 -7.33 9.53
C ILE A 119 -9.35 -7.93 8.69
N PHE A 120 -10.58 -7.77 9.16
CA PHE A 120 -11.77 -8.16 8.45
C PHE A 120 -12.42 -6.92 7.82
N TYR A 121 -13.34 -7.13 6.90
CA TYR A 121 -14.13 -6.06 6.31
C TYR A 121 -15.60 -6.44 6.37
N ALA A 122 -16.44 -5.50 6.79
CA ALA A 122 -17.88 -5.62 6.65
C ALA A 122 -18.29 -5.52 5.17
N GLU A 123 -19.55 -5.85 4.86
CA GLU A 123 -20.07 -5.84 3.48
C GLU A 123 -20.03 -4.44 2.83
N ASP A 124 -20.08 -3.38 3.64
CA ASP A 124 -19.97 -1.99 3.20
C ASP A 124 -18.52 -1.52 2.94
N GLY A 125 -17.53 -2.38 3.21
CA GLY A 125 -16.11 -2.08 3.08
C GLY A 125 -15.47 -1.44 4.32
N THR A 126 -16.20 -1.31 5.43
CA THR A 126 -15.65 -0.83 6.70
C THR A 126 -14.66 -1.84 7.27
N ALA A 127 -13.45 -1.39 7.61
CA ALA A 127 -12.43 -2.24 8.21
C ALA A 127 -12.76 -2.56 9.67
N ILE A 128 -12.82 -3.84 10.01
CA ILE A 128 -13.05 -4.35 11.36
C ILE A 128 -11.69 -4.72 11.95
N VAL A 129 -11.24 -3.89 12.90
CA VAL A 129 -9.96 -4.03 13.60
C VAL A 129 -10.19 -3.75 15.08
N THR A 130 -10.67 -4.75 15.82
CA THR A 130 -10.95 -4.64 17.25
C THR A 130 -9.98 -5.50 18.05
N HIS A 131 -9.83 -5.21 19.34
CA HIS A 131 -9.03 -6.03 20.23
C HIS A 131 -9.52 -7.48 20.24
N GLU A 132 -10.83 -7.68 20.30
CA GLU A 132 -11.47 -9.00 20.30
C GLU A 132 -11.15 -9.82 19.04
N THR A 133 -11.30 -9.23 17.84
CA THR A 133 -11.00 -9.95 16.59
C THR A 133 -9.51 -10.26 16.46
N ILE A 134 -8.63 -9.37 16.95
CA ILE A 134 -7.18 -9.58 16.88
C ILE A 134 -6.74 -10.69 17.84
N GLU A 135 -7.24 -10.69 19.08
CA GLU A 135 -6.91 -11.70 20.09
C GLU A 135 -7.41 -13.09 19.67
N HIS A 136 -8.63 -13.19 19.14
CA HIS A 136 -9.16 -14.48 18.65
C HIS A 136 -8.27 -15.07 17.53
N VAL A 137 -7.85 -14.24 16.57
CA VAL A 137 -6.92 -14.69 15.51
C VAL A 137 -5.55 -15.04 16.09
N ALA A 138 -5.06 -14.28 17.08
CA ALA A 138 -3.79 -14.58 17.74
C ALA A 138 -3.82 -15.94 18.45
N ASP A 139 -4.92 -16.27 19.15
CA ASP A 139 -5.13 -17.55 19.80
C ASP A 139 -5.18 -18.71 18.80
N LEU A 140 -5.82 -18.51 17.65
CA LEU A 140 -5.85 -19.49 16.57
C LEU A 140 -4.44 -19.70 15.99
N PHE A 141 -3.73 -18.61 15.71
CA PHE A 141 -2.36 -18.67 15.19
C PHE A 141 -1.39 -19.31 16.20
N ALA A 142 -1.61 -19.14 17.51
CA ALA A 142 -0.79 -19.78 18.53
C ALA A 142 -0.94 -21.31 18.53
N LYS A 143 -2.12 -21.83 18.17
CA LYS A 143 -2.42 -23.27 18.12
C LYS A 143 -2.00 -23.91 16.81
N GLU A 144 -2.25 -23.23 15.70
CA GLU A 144 -2.20 -23.83 14.35
C GLU A 144 -1.20 -23.15 13.40
N GLY A 145 -0.62 -22.04 13.84
CA GLY A 145 0.21 -21.16 13.01
C GLY A 145 -0.62 -20.28 12.07
N SER A 146 0.08 -19.39 11.34
CA SER A 146 -0.57 -18.43 10.44
C SER A 146 -1.26 -19.06 9.23
N ASN A 147 -1.04 -20.36 8.98
CA ASN A 147 -1.71 -21.08 7.90
C ASN A 147 -3.23 -21.16 8.15
N ALA A 148 -3.67 -21.09 9.40
CA ALA A 148 -5.08 -21.10 9.77
C ALA A 148 -5.88 -20.03 9.01
N TRP A 149 -5.28 -18.86 8.76
CA TRP A 149 -5.89 -17.77 7.99
C TRP A 149 -6.31 -18.16 6.57
N PHE A 150 -5.61 -19.11 5.96
CA PHE A 150 -5.85 -19.53 4.57
C PHE A 150 -6.65 -20.84 4.48
N THR A 151 -6.84 -21.54 5.60
CA THR A 151 -7.52 -22.84 5.65
C THR A 151 -8.91 -22.77 6.27
N HIS A 152 -9.13 -21.85 7.21
CA HIS A 152 -10.41 -21.68 7.86
C HIS A 152 -11.33 -20.74 7.07
N PRO A 153 -12.65 -20.99 7.09
CA PRO A 153 -13.62 -20.02 6.61
C PRO A 153 -13.64 -18.78 7.53
N VAL A 154 -14.15 -17.66 7.02
CA VAL A 154 -14.10 -16.36 7.71
C VAL A 154 -14.84 -16.41 9.05
N GLU A 155 -15.92 -17.17 9.12
CA GLU A 155 -16.75 -17.34 10.32
C GLU A 155 -16.00 -18.01 11.48
N GLU A 156 -15.02 -18.87 11.17
CA GLU A 156 -14.18 -19.52 12.18
C GLU A 156 -12.99 -18.63 12.60
N LEU A 157 -12.57 -17.72 11.72
CA LEU A 157 -11.55 -16.71 12.00
C LEU A 157 -12.07 -15.54 12.84
N LEU A 158 -13.39 -15.40 12.96
CA LEU A 158 -14.05 -14.41 13.81
C LEU A 158 -14.47 -15.03 15.14
N PRO A 159 -14.59 -14.21 16.21
CA PRO A 159 -15.17 -14.65 17.46
C PRO A 159 -16.58 -15.24 17.29
N GLU A 160 -16.96 -16.19 18.14
CA GLU A 160 -18.28 -16.84 18.07
C GLU A 160 -19.41 -15.81 18.22
N GLY A 161 -20.32 -15.78 17.23
CA GLY A 161 -21.46 -14.85 17.24
C GLY A 161 -21.10 -13.40 16.92
N PHE A 162 -19.91 -13.12 16.41
CA PHE A 162 -19.49 -11.77 16.05
C PHE A 162 -20.43 -11.14 15.01
N THR A 163 -20.91 -9.93 15.31
CA THR A 163 -21.68 -9.10 14.37
C THR A 163 -21.02 -7.73 14.27
N SER A 164 -20.82 -7.24 13.05
CA SER A 164 -20.47 -5.83 12.82
C SER A 164 -21.73 -4.98 12.73
N GLU A 165 -21.69 -3.79 13.31
CA GLU A 165 -22.75 -2.76 13.15
C GLU A 165 -22.84 -2.25 11.71
#